data_AF-A0A418USP9-F1
#
_entry.id   AF-A0A418USP9-F1
#
_cell.length_a   1.000
_cell.length_b   1.000
_cell.length_c   1.000
_cell.angle_alpha   90.00
_cell.angle_beta   90.00
_cell.angle_gamma   90.00
#
_symmetry.space_group_name_H-M   'P 1'
#
loop_
_entity.id
_entity.type
_entity.pdbx_description
1 polymer ?
#
loop_
_entity_poly.entity_id
_entity_poly.type
_entity_poly.pdbx_seq_one_letter_code
_entity_poly.pdbx_strand_id
1 'polypeptide(L)'
;MELDTRIQVRTSRHLKEQATRTLDRMGIDMPTAINMFLSQVVHDQRLPFQPSLTPYADAIGEAEAEPAVKVRDVDELMDLIDCA
;
A
#
# COMPACT_ATOMS: atom_id res chain seq x y z
N MET A 1 -8.84 -19.29 14.20
CA MET A 1 -9.57 -18.74 13.05
C MET A 1 -9.99 -19.92 12.21
N GLU A 2 -11.29 -20.12 12.00
CA GLU A 2 -11.77 -21.18 11.11
C GLU A 2 -11.66 -20.70 9.65
N LEU A 3 -11.33 -21.62 8.74
CA LEU A 3 -11.19 -21.36 7.30
C LEU A 3 -12.35 -22.04 6.57
N ASP A 4 -13.56 -21.49 6.70
CA ASP A 4 -14.80 -22.04 6.13
C ASP A 4 -15.09 -21.52 4.70
N THR A 5 -14.48 -20.40 4.32
CA THR A 5 -14.79 -19.70 3.08
C THR A 5 -13.69 -19.88 2.03
N ARG A 6 -14.09 -20.06 0.76
CA ARG A 6 -13.18 -20.26 -0.38
C ARG A 6 -13.02 -18.99 -1.21
N ILE A 7 -11.77 -18.60 -1.49
CA ILE A 7 -11.42 -17.54 -2.43
C ILE A 7 -10.96 -18.15 -3.75
N GLN A 8 -11.48 -17.66 -4.88
CA GLN A 8 -11.05 -18.03 -6.22
C GLN A 8 -10.50 -16.81 -6.96
N VAL A 9 -9.26 -16.88 -7.43
CA VAL A 9 -8.57 -15.78 -8.12
C VAL A 9 -8.10 -16.27 -9.50
N ARG A 10 -8.37 -15.49 -10.54
CA ARG A 10 -7.80 -15.71 -11.88
C ARG A 10 -6.42 -15.07 -11.95
N THR A 11 -5.44 -15.83 -12.41
CA THR A 11 -4.05 -15.37 -12.57
C THR A 11 -3.35 -16.14 -13.70
N SER A 12 -2.18 -15.69 -14.11
CA SER A 12 -1.37 -16.42 -15.10
C SER A 12 -0.67 -17.62 -14.45
N ARG A 13 -0.47 -18.69 -15.23
CA ARG A 13 0.26 -19.88 -14.76
C ARG A 13 1.67 -19.52 -14.29
N HIS A 14 2.37 -18.69 -15.08
CA HIS A 14 3.73 -18.28 -14.78
C HIS A 14 3.84 -17.52 -13.45
N LEU A 15 2.93 -16.55 -13.22
CA LEU A 15 2.92 -15.78 -11.97
C LEU A 15 2.64 -16.68 -10.77
N LYS A 16 1.69 -17.62 -10.89
CA LYS A 16 1.39 -18.59 -9.83
C LYS A 16 2.63 -19.42 -9.47
N GLU A 17 3.33 -19.97 -10.47
CA GLU A 17 4.51 -20.80 -10.23
C GLU A 17 5.65 -20.01 -9.58
N GLN A 18 5.92 -18.78 -10.03
CA GLN A 18 6.94 -17.93 -9.44
C GLN A 18 6.61 -17.51 -8.00
N ALA A 19 5.35 -17.17 -7.74
CA ALA A 19 4.87 -16.81 -6.41
C ALA A 19 5.00 -18.01 -5.46
N THR A 20 4.54 -19.21 -5.86
CA THR A 20 4.68 -20.43 -5.04
C THR A 20 6.12 -20.71 -4.67
N ARG A 21 7.06 -20.73 -5.63
CA ARG A 21 8.49 -20.94 -5.33
C ARG A 21 9.09 -19.89 -4.40
N THR A 22 8.57 -18.67 -4.44
CA THR A 22 9.06 -17.58 -3.59
C THR A 22 8.54 -17.73 -2.16
N LEU A 23 7.25 -18.04 -2.02
CA LEU A 23 6.63 -18.29 -0.72
C LEU A 23 7.20 -19.55 -0.05
N ASP A 24 7.43 -20.62 -0.81
CA ASP A 24 8.06 -21.84 -0.29
C ASP A 24 9.47 -21.57 0.28
N ARG A 25 10.26 -20.70 -0.38
CA ARG A 25 11.57 -20.27 0.14
C ARG A 25 11.45 -19.45 1.43
N MET A 26 10.32 -18.79 1.65
CA MET A 26 9.99 -18.09 2.89
C MET A 26 9.37 -19.02 3.95
N GLY A 27 9.13 -20.30 3.62
CA GLY A 27 8.53 -21.28 4.53
C GLY A 27 7.02 -21.11 4.72
N ILE A 28 6.33 -20.45 3.80
CA ILE A 28 4.87 -20.23 3.85
C ILE A 28 4.20 -20.72 2.56
N ASP A 29 2.98 -21.22 2.67
CA ASP A 29 2.19 -21.63 1.52
C ASP A 29 1.33 -20.48 0.98
N MET A 30 0.78 -20.68 -0.23
CA MET A 30 -0.04 -19.67 -0.89
C MET A 30 -1.27 -19.26 -0.06
N PRO A 31 -2.08 -20.18 0.50
CA PRO A 31 -3.21 -19.79 1.35
C PRO A 31 -2.81 -18.96 2.57
N THR A 32 -1.71 -19.31 3.25
CA THR A 32 -1.21 -18.53 4.39
C THR A 32 -0.84 -17.12 3.96
N ALA A 33 -0.10 -16.98 2.85
CA ALA A 33 0.28 -15.67 2.33
C ALA A 33 -0.94 -14.79 1.97
N ILE A 34 -1.97 -15.39 1.35
CA ILE A 34 -3.22 -14.67 1.02
C ILE A 34 -3.96 -14.24 2.29
N ASN A 35 -4.04 -15.10 3.31
CA ASN A 35 -4.67 -14.75 4.59
C ASN A 35 -3.90 -13.65 5.33
N MET A 36 -2.57 -13.68 5.30
CA MET A 36 -1.73 -12.60 5.84
C MET A 36 -1.98 -11.28 5.11
N PHE A 37 -2.03 -11.31 3.77
CA PHE A 37 -2.37 -10.13 2.96
C PHE A 37 -3.71 -9.52 3.37
N LEU A 38 -4.76 -10.34 3.46
CA LEU A 38 -6.10 -9.87 3.85
C LEU A 38 -6.13 -9.35 5.28
N SER A 39 -5.43 -10.01 6.20
CA SER A 39 -5.33 -9.58 7.60
C SER A 39 -4.67 -8.20 7.71
N GLN A 40 -3.61 -7.95 6.93
CA GLN A 40 -2.93 -6.65 6.92
C GLN A 40 -3.82 -5.55 6.34
N VAL A 41 -4.58 -5.84 5.28
CA VAL A 41 -5.55 -4.90 4.70
C VAL A 41 -6.58 -4.46 5.74
N VAL A 42 -7.12 -5.42 6.49
CA VAL A 42 -8.12 -5.14 7.53
C VAL A 42 -7.49 -4.40 8.72
N HIS A 43 -6.27 -4.75 9.11
CA HIS A 43 -5.60 -4.12 10.25
C HIS A 43 -5.25 -2.65 9.97
N ASP A 44 -4.62 -2.37 8.82
CA ASP A 44 -4.12 -1.04 8.51
C ASP A 44 -5.12 -0.16 7.74
N GLN A 45 -6.26 -0.72 7.32
CA GLN A 45 -7.26 -0.05 6.47
C GLN A 45 -6.65 0.56 5.19
N ARG A 46 -5.62 -0.10 4.64
CA ARG A 46 -4.89 0.32 3.43
C ARG A 46 -4.31 -0.89 2.70
N LEU A 47 -3.79 -0.67 1.49
CA LEU A 47 -3.05 -1.71 0.78
C LEU A 47 -1.74 -2.03 1.52
N PRO A 48 -1.38 -3.32 1.69
CA PRO A 48 -0.18 -3.75 2.42
C PRO A 48 1.11 -3.67 1.58
N PHE A 49 1.06 -2.88 0.52
CA PHE A 49 2.20 -2.46 -0.29
C PHE A 49 1.94 -1.03 -0.75
N GLN A 50 3.01 -0.24 -0.91
CA GLN A 50 2.92 1.12 -1.44
C GLN A 50 2.79 1.03 -2.97
N PRO A 51 1.71 1.54 -3.59
CA PRO A 51 1.65 1.65 -5.04
C PRO A 51 2.74 2.62 -5.51
N SER A 52 3.64 2.16 -6.38
CA SER A 52 4.73 2.99 -6.92
C SER A 52 4.24 4.03 -7.94
N LEU A 53 3.11 3.77 -8.59
CA LEU A 53 2.46 4.67 -9.53
C LEU A 53 1.32 5.39 -8.82
N THR A 54 1.65 6.49 -8.14
CA THR A 54 0.63 7.47 -7.77
C THR A 54 0.56 8.49 -8.91
N PRO A 55 -0.63 8.93 -9.35
CA PRO A 55 -0.74 10.03 -10.32
C PRO A 55 -0.20 11.35 -9.78
N TYR A 56 0.17 11.38 -8.50
CA TYR A 56 0.76 12.50 -7.79
C TYR A 56 2.26 12.33 -7.54
N ALA A 57 2.91 11.30 -8.08
CA ALA A 57 4.32 11.03 -7.80
C ALA A 57 5.21 12.23 -8.17
N ASP A 58 4.93 12.85 -9.32
CA ASP A 58 5.63 14.04 -9.79
C ASP A 58 5.30 15.25 -8.89
N ALA A 59 4.03 15.45 -8.54
CA ALA A 59 3.60 16.54 -7.65
C ALA A 59 4.18 16.42 -6.22
N ILE A 60 4.35 15.20 -5.71
CA ILE A 60 5.01 14.93 -4.43
C ILE A 60 6.50 15.25 -4.53
N GLY A 61 7.15 14.83 -5.62
CA GLY A 61 8.57 15.14 -5.84
C GLY A 61 8.84 16.64 -6.00
N GLU A 62 7.95 17.37 -6.68
CA GLU A 62 8.02 18.83 -6.80
C GLU A 62 7.84 19.50 -5.44
N ALA A 63 6.83 19.09 -4.66
CA ALA A 63 6.61 19.63 -3.32
C ALA A 63 7.76 19.33 -2.34
N GLU A 64 8.40 18.17 -2.43
CA GLU A 64 9.58 17.82 -1.61
C GLU A 64 10.83 18.64 -1.97
N ALA A 65 10.92 19.13 -3.22
CA ALA A 65 12.02 19.99 -3.66
C ALA A 65 11.86 21.44 -3.18
N GLU A 66 10.65 21.85 -2.82
CA GLU A 66 10.37 23.18 -2.29
C GLU A 66 10.78 23.30 -0.81
N PRO A 67 11.33 24.46 -0.39
CA PRO A 67 11.72 24.67 0.99
C PRO A 67 10.49 24.70 1.91
N ALA A 68 10.56 23.99 3.04
CA ALA A 68 9.49 23.95 4.01
C ALA A 68 9.13 25.36 4.54
N VAL A 69 7.87 25.75 4.37
CA VAL A 69 7.31 26.98 4.93
C VAL A 69 7.04 26.76 6.41
N LYS A 70 7.65 27.57 7.28
CA LYS A 70 7.39 27.53 8.72
C LYS A 70 6.21 28.42 9.05
N VAL A 71 5.19 27.82 9.66
CA VAL A 71 4.02 28.49 10.21
C VAL A 71 4.05 28.39 11.74
N ARG A 72 3.53 29.40 12.42
CA ARG A 72 3.53 29.47 13.89
C ARG A 72 2.36 28.68 14.49
N ASP A 73 1.23 28.65 13.80
CA ASP A 73 0.00 27.98 14.22
C ASP A 73 -0.83 27.50 13.01
N VAL A 74 -1.92 26.80 13.31
CA VAL A 74 -2.83 26.22 12.30
C VAL A 74 -3.61 27.32 11.57
N ASP A 75 -3.89 28.45 12.22
CA ASP A 75 -4.65 29.55 11.61
C ASP A 75 -3.82 30.23 10.51
N GLU A 76 -2.53 30.49 10.76
CA GLU A 76 -1.57 31.00 9.77
C GLU A 76 -1.39 30.03 8.58
N LEU A 77 -1.47 28.71 8.82
CA LEU A 77 -1.43 27.71 7.76
C LEU A 77 -2.67 27.76 6.86
N MET A 78 -3.86 27.84 7.46
CA MET A 78 -5.12 27.86 6.72
C MET A 78 -5.23 29.13 5.88
N ASP A 79 -4.83 30.28 6.43
CA ASP A 79 -4.80 31.57 5.69
C ASP A 79 -3.89 31.50 4.45
N LEU A 80 -2.74 30.81 4.54
CA LEU A 80 -1.81 30.65 3.42
C LEU A 80 -2.37 29.76 2.30
N ILE A 81 -3.08 28.68 2.65
CA ILE A 81 -3.64 27.73 1.67
C ILE A 81 -4.89 28.31 1.01
N ASP A 82 -5.75 28.98 1.78
CA ASP A 82 -7.00 29.56 1.26
C ASP A 82 -6.77 30.83 0.43
N CYS A 83 -5.58 31.44 0.49
CA CYS A 83 -5.18 32.60 -0.32
C CYS A 83 -4.46 32.24 -1.64
N ALA A 84 -4.19 30.96 -1.91
CA ALA A 84 -3.56 30.47 -3.14
C ALA A 84 -4.59 30.13 -4.23
#